data_AF-A0A182NC45-F1
#
_entry.id   AF-A0A182NC45-F1
#
_cell.length_a   1.000
_cell.length_b   1.000
_cell.length_c   1.000
_cell.angle_alpha   90.00
_cell.angle_beta   90.00
_cell.angle_gamma   90.00
#
_symmetry.space_group_name_H-M   'P 1'
#
loop_
_entity.id
_entity.type
_entity.pdbx_description
1 polymer ?
#
loop_
_entity_poly.entity_id
_entity_poly.type
_entity_poly.pdbx_seq_one_letter_code
_entity_poly.pdbx_strand_id
1 'polypeptide(L)'
;SRSLASLSIKDHSRTHRSVPLRERTRRTNTVANPLFVRSPFLVLVPQLVFVFVCLFFRQQKQTVWSVAMTARFWVALILALSTIVGGEAAAYEYQTKTIDIPIDHFTYTGETTFKLRYLINDTYATGTDGGPYGRPILFYAGNEGDIEVFARNTGFMWELAPKLKATLLFVEHRFYGHSLPFGNASYESPKNLGYLTSEQALADFALVLRTLNPPNGTTRARPVVAFGGSYGGMLAAWMRIKYPHLVAGAIAASAPIRQFEGVTPCGIFNQILTSVYQVAYNGECVPNIRRSWATLQNYSASVDGLRTLNEKFHFCANLTKATDVTETLFDYLTDVYGNLAMINYPYPSSFLAPVPAYPVREFCGRLEKNYTGPELLDRLQSALSIYANYDGKATCLNINSSYDGTGISDRGWDFQACTEMVMPMCADGIHDMFPPQPWNLQSYADRCFKRYGVHPRPQGALVNYGGDFLDSSITNIVFSNGLLDPWSGGGVLRTTNANVQIILIPEGAHHIDLRASNANDPASVTRARVEHVRNIQRWLAEYRKV
;
A
#
# COMPACT_ATOMS: atom_id res chain seq x y z
N SER A 1 48.21 21.96 -13.94
CA SER A 1 48.15 23.29 -13.29
C SER A 1 47.14 23.21 -12.16
N ARG A 2 47.48 23.47 -10.88
CA ARG A 2 47.23 24.75 -10.15
C ARG A 2 45.78 25.28 -10.30
N SER A 3 45.01 25.61 -9.26
CA SER A 3 45.21 25.61 -7.79
C SER A 3 43.81 25.46 -7.13
N LEU A 4 43.56 24.65 -6.09
CA LEU A 4 43.96 24.78 -4.68
C LEU A 4 43.64 26.14 -4.02
N ALA A 5 42.69 26.13 -3.07
CA ALA A 5 42.56 27.04 -1.94
C ALA A 5 41.78 26.33 -0.80
N SER A 6 42.17 26.53 0.46
CA SER A 6 41.60 25.87 1.64
C SER A 6 41.57 26.82 2.84
N LEU A 7 40.71 26.57 3.83
CA LEU A 7 40.73 27.25 5.14
C LEU A 7 40.14 26.35 6.25
N SER A 8 40.59 26.57 7.48
CA SER A 8 40.35 25.79 8.71
C SER A 8 40.61 26.70 9.94
N ILE A 9 40.81 26.16 11.16
CA ILE A 9 41.17 26.85 12.45
C ILE A 9 39.94 27.53 13.11
N LYS A 10 39.60 27.44 14.42
CA LYS A 10 39.99 26.68 15.66
C LYS A 10 38.71 26.61 16.55
N ASP A 11 38.41 25.61 17.38
CA ASP A 11 39.09 25.04 18.57
C ASP A 11 39.18 25.95 19.82
N HIS A 12 38.44 25.59 20.88
CA HIS A 12 38.67 26.04 22.26
C HIS A 12 38.11 25.05 23.31
N SER A 13 38.73 25.01 24.50
CA SER A 13 38.55 23.95 25.50
C SER A 13 38.51 24.46 26.96
N ARG A 14 37.86 23.70 27.87
CA ARG A 14 38.17 23.48 29.33
C ARG A 14 36.94 22.91 30.08
N THR A 15 37.00 21.75 30.74
CA THR A 15 37.32 21.48 32.19
C THR A 15 36.41 22.22 33.21
N HIS A 16 35.98 21.67 34.37
CA HIS A 16 36.65 20.66 35.23
C HIS A 16 35.76 20.11 36.39
N ARG A 17 36.12 18.91 36.91
CA ARG A 17 35.99 18.44 38.32
C ARG A 17 34.63 18.04 38.94
N SER A 18 34.72 17.51 40.17
CA SER A 18 33.82 16.54 40.81
C SER A 18 34.07 16.39 42.33
N VAL A 19 33.33 15.46 42.98
CA VAL A 19 33.43 14.86 44.34
C VAL A 19 33.05 15.70 45.61
N PRO A 20 32.61 15.05 46.73
CA PRO A 20 31.78 15.65 47.81
C PRO A 20 32.38 15.45 49.23
N LEU A 21 31.56 15.59 50.32
CA LEU A 21 31.71 15.03 51.70
C LEU A 21 30.38 15.29 52.50
N ARG A 22 29.79 14.35 53.27
CA ARG A 22 29.88 14.07 54.75
C ARG A 22 29.42 15.22 55.70
N GLU A 23 28.95 15.03 56.95
CA GLU A 23 28.92 13.86 57.88
C GLU A 23 27.83 13.98 59.00
N ARG A 24 27.33 12.85 59.55
CA ARG A 24 26.91 12.52 60.97
C ARG A 24 26.01 13.54 61.78
N THR A 25 25.45 13.26 62.99
CA THR A 25 25.74 12.28 64.07
C THR A 25 24.55 11.98 65.03
N ARG A 26 24.31 10.68 65.34
CA ARG A 26 24.11 10.02 66.68
C ARG A 26 23.10 10.49 67.79
N ARG A 27 22.33 9.48 68.29
CA ARG A 27 22.14 9.02 69.72
C ARG A 27 21.16 9.79 70.67
N THR A 28 20.56 9.24 71.75
CA THR A 28 20.46 7.86 72.36
C THR A 28 19.34 7.72 73.44
N ASN A 29 18.89 6.46 73.70
CA ASN A 29 18.49 5.85 75.00
C ASN A 29 17.22 6.37 75.77
N THR A 30 16.17 5.57 76.04
CA THR A 30 15.94 4.48 77.08
C THR A 30 15.80 4.99 78.53
N VAL A 31 15.02 4.43 79.49
CA VAL A 31 14.43 3.07 79.65
C VAL A 31 13.27 3.01 80.70
N ALA A 32 12.59 1.85 80.79
CA ALA A 32 11.82 1.28 81.94
C ALA A 32 10.33 1.60 82.22
N ASN A 33 9.73 0.65 82.95
CA ASN A 33 8.33 0.39 83.37
C ASN A 33 8.32 0.35 84.94
N PRO A 34 7.20 0.26 85.71
CA PRO A 34 6.28 -0.91 85.71
C PRO A 34 4.80 -0.64 86.11
N LEU A 35 4.04 -1.72 86.39
CA LEU A 35 2.59 -1.76 86.65
C LEU A 35 2.19 -1.68 88.14
N PHE A 36 0.94 -1.32 88.48
CA PHE A 36 -0.11 -2.24 89.01
C PHE A 36 -1.50 -1.59 89.34
N VAL A 37 -2.55 -1.98 88.60
CA VAL A 37 -3.90 -2.45 89.07
C VAL A 37 -4.93 -1.54 89.81
N ARG A 38 -6.21 -1.80 89.44
CA ARG A 38 -7.54 -1.61 90.11
C ARG A 38 -8.44 -0.39 89.77
N SER A 39 -9.62 -0.73 89.24
CA SER A 39 -10.83 0.10 89.00
C SER A 39 -11.75 0.16 90.26
N PRO A 40 -12.83 0.98 90.32
CA PRO A 40 -14.07 0.74 89.53
C PRO A 40 -14.83 2.01 89.04
N PHE A 41 -16.00 1.74 88.43
CA PHE A 41 -17.16 2.59 88.01
C PHE A 41 -17.52 3.80 88.91
N LEU A 42 -18.37 4.80 88.56
CA LEU A 42 -19.44 5.06 87.55
C LEU A 42 -19.50 6.65 87.37
N VAL A 43 -20.23 7.44 86.55
CA VAL A 43 -21.27 7.33 85.48
C VAL A 43 -21.41 8.69 84.71
N LEU A 44 -22.23 8.76 83.64
CA LEU A 44 -22.84 9.96 82.96
C LEU A 44 -21.97 11.14 82.47
N VAL A 45 -22.01 11.43 81.14
CA VAL A 45 -22.69 12.60 80.50
C VAL A 45 -22.88 12.29 78.99
N PRO A 46 -24.11 12.32 78.43
CA PRO A 46 -24.34 12.08 76.99
C PRO A 46 -24.90 13.31 76.24
N GLN A 47 -24.04 14.24 75.77
CA GLN A 47 -24.46 15.36 74.90
C GLN A 47 -23.58 15.66 73.67
N LEU A 48 -22.38 15.07 73.53
CA LEU A 48 -21.45 15.41 72.43
C LEU A 48 -21.63 14.62 71.11
N VAL A 49 -22.34 13.49 71.14
CA VAL A 49 -22.37 12.54 70.01
C VAL A 49 -23.16 13.06 68.80
N PHE A 50 -24.25 13.80 69.01
CA PHE A 50 -25.19 14.15 67.93
C PHE A 50 -24.64 15.17 66.92
N VAL A 51 -23.75 16.08 67.36
CA VAL A 51 -23.16 17.10 66.48
C VAL A 51 -22.11 16.49 65.54
N PHE A 52 -21.31 15.53 66.03
CA PHE A 52 -20.26 14.89 65.23
C PHE A 52 -20.82 14.09 64.06
N VAL A 53 -21.89 13.31 64.26
CA VAL A 53 -22.48 12.46 63.21
C VAL A 53 -22.99 13.31 62.02
N CYS A 54 -23.68 14.42 62.30
CA CYS A 54 -24.18 15.31 61.26
C CYS A 54 -23.07 16.00 60.44
N LEU A 55 -21.94 16.34 61.08
CA LEU A 55 -20.78 16.88 60.36
C LEU A 55 -20.07 15.83 59.51
N PHE A 56 -19.89 14.60 60.03
CA PHE A 56 -19.21 13.51 59.32
C PHE A 56 -19.93 13.12 58.02
N PHE A 57 -21.26 12.97 58.07
CA PHE A 57 -22.07 12.68 56.87
C PHE A 57 -22.11 13.85 55.87
N ARG A 58 -21.97 15.10 56.33
CA ARG A 58 -21.91 16.27 55.44
C ARG A 58 -20.56 16.38 54.72
N GLN A 59 -19.45 16.09 55.40
CA GLN A 59 -18.13 16.00 54.76
C GLN A 59 -18.05 14.84 53.77
N GLN A 60 -18.44 13.62 54.15
CA GLN A 60 -18.33 12.47 53.23
C GLN A 60 -19.10 12.69 51.91
N LYS A 61 -20.28 13.32 51.94
CA LYS A 61 -20.99 13.65 50.69
C LYS A 61 -20.20 14.62 49.82
N GLN A 62 -19.58 15.68 50.37
CA GLN A 62 -18.78 16.60 49.57
C GLN A 62 -17.53 15.93 48.97
N THR A 63 -16.82 15.09 49.72
CA THR A 63 -15.65 14.37 49.21
C THR A 63 -16.02 13.37 48.11
N VAL A 64 -17.07 12.56 48.30
CA VAL A 64 -17.51 11.57 47.31
C VAL A 64 -18.00 12.25 46.02
N TRP A 65 -18.73 13.36 46.11
CA TRP A 65 -19.16 14.08 44.91
C TRP A 65 -18.00 14.76 44.17
N SER A 66 -16.98 15.25 44.89
CA SER A 66 -15.77 15.82 44.28
C SER A 66 -14.95 14.74 43.55
N VAL A 67 -14.73 13.58 44.18
CA VAL A 67 -14.04 12.43 43.55
C VAL A 67 -14.85 11.87 42.38
N ALA A 68 -16.18 11.81 42.47
CA ALA A 68 -17.02 11.38 41.35
C ALA A 68 -17.03 12.39 40.18
N MET A 69 -16.96 13.70 40.46
CA MET A 69 -16.80 14.73 39.43
C MET A 69 -15.43 14.65 38.76
N THR A 70 -14.33 14.56 39.51
CA THR A 70 -12.99 14.47 38.91
C THR A 70 -12.82 13.15 38.16
N ALA A 71 -13.31 12.02 38.66
CA ALA A 71 -13.31 10.75 37.94
C ALA A 71 -14.11 10.84 36.62
N ARG A 72 -15.29 11.48 36.63
CA ARG A 72 -16.06 11.73 35.39
C ARG A 72 -15.36 12.69 34.45
N PHE A 73 -14.68 13.72 34.96
CA PHE A 73 -13.92 14.66 34.13
C PHE A 73 -12.70 13.99 33.49
N TRP A 74 -11.98 13.14 34.23
CA TRP A 74 -10.88 12.33 33.68
C TRP A 74 -11.36 11.25 32.72
N VAL A 75 -12.49 10.57 32.96
CA VAL A 75 -13.07 9.62 32.00
C VAL A 75 -13.56 10.35 30.74
N ALA A 76 -14.19 11.52 30.86
CA ALA A 76 -14.57 12.34 29.71
C ALA A 76 -13.34 12.87 28.94
N LEU A 77 -12.28 13.26 29.64
CA LEU A 77 -11.02 13.69 29.02
C LEU A 77 -10.29 12.51 28.35
N ILE A 78 -10.29 11.32 28.94
CA ILE A 78 -9.74 10.10 28.34
C ILE A 78 -10.56 9.69 27.11
N LEU A 79 -11.89 9.79 27.16
CA LEU A 79 -12.75 9.56 25.99
C LEU A 79 -12.46 10.59 24.89
N ALA A 80 -12.37 11.88 25.23
CA ALA A 80 -12.04 12.96 24.29
C ALA A 80 -10.60 12.88 23.73
N LEU A 81 -9.66 12.28 24.47
CA LEU A 81 -8.29 12.01 24.00
C LEU A 81 -8.21 10.72 23.18
N SER A 82 -9.04 9.71 23.48
CA SER A 82 -9.16 8.50 22.65
C SER A 82 -9.80 8.77 21.30
N THR A 83 -10.65 9.81 21.19
CA THR A 83 -11.12 10.35 19.89
C THR A 83 -10.12 11.30 19.21
N ILE A 84 -8.95 11.54 19.81
CA ILE A 84 -7.83 12.30 19.20
C ILE A 84 -6.66 11.38 18.82
N VAL A 85 -6.50 10.21 19.46
CA VAL A 85 -5.54 9.16 19.08
C VAL A 85 -6.27 7.99 18.41
N GLY A 86 -6.91 8.32 17.29
CA GLY A 86 -7.81 7.40 16.56
C GLY A 86 -8.13 7.93 15.18
N GLY A 87 -7.08 8.16 14.37
CA GLY A 87 -7.21 8.64 12.99
C GLY A 87 -7.73 7.56 12.03
N GLU A 88 -8.95 7.06 12.25
CA GLU A 88 -9.71 6.46 11.15
C GLU A 88 -9.84 7.50 10.04
N ALA A 89 -9.26 7.21 8.88
CA ALA A 89 -9.48 8.03 7.70
C ALA A 89 -10.98 7.99 7.39
N ALA A 90 -11.65 9.15 7.46
CA ALA A 90 -13.10 9.25 7.31
C ALA A 90 -13.55 8.49 6.05
N ALA A 91 -14.37 7.45 6.24
CA ALA A 91 -14.71 6.50 5.20
C ALA A 91 -15.33 7.24 4.00
N TYR A 92 -14.71 7.13 2.83
CA TYR A 92 -15.19 7.81 1.64
C TYR A 92 -16.59 7.33 1.27
N GLU A 93 -17.56 8.24 1.20
CA GLU A 93 -18.97 7.91 0.95
C GLU A 93 -19.20 7.56 -0.52
N TYR A 94 -19.71 6.36 -0.80
CA TYR A 94 -20.16 5.93 -2.13
C TYR A 94 -21.39 5.02 -2.05
N GLN A 95 -22.11 4.91 -3.16
CA GLN A 95 -23.12 3.90 -3.38
C GLN A 95 -22.52 2.74 -4.17
N THR A 96 -22.44 1.56 -3.56
CA THR A 96 -22.10 0.31 -4.26
C THR A 96 -23.28 -0.15 -5.11
N LYS A 97 -23.04 -0.34 -6.41
CA LYS A 97 -24.06 -0.73 -7.41
C LYS A 97 -23.53 -1.84 -8.31
N THR A 98 -24.43 -2.45 -9.07
CA THR A 98 -24.09 -3.40 -10.13
C THR A 98 -24.76 -3.03 -11.44
N ILE A 99 -24.24 -3.57 -12.54
CA ILE A 99 -24.74 -3.40 -13.90
C ILE A 99 -24.56 -4.73 -14.65
N ASP A 100 -25.51 -5.05 -15.53
CA ASP A 100 -25.43 -6.22 -16.42
C ASP A 100 -24.48 -5.94 -17.58
N ILE A 101 -23.47 -6.78 -17.71
CA ILE A 101 -22.40 -6.69 -18.71
C ILE A 101 -22.26 -8.07 -19.38
N PRO A 102 -22.10 -8.17 -20.71
CA PRO A 102 -21.94 -9.46 -21.37
C PRO A 102 -20.65 -10.15 -20.90
N ILE A 103 -20.69 -11.47 -20.77
CA ILE A 103 -19.51 -12.28 -20.43
C ILE A 103 -18.44 -12.12 -21.52
N ASP A 104 -18.85 -11.91 -22.78
CA ASP A 104 -17.96 -11.71 -23.92
C ASP A 104 -18.43 -10.52 -24.78
N HIS A 105 -17.56 -9.55 -25.03
CA HIS A 105 -17.83 -8.43 -25.94
C HIS A 105 -17.43 -8.70 -27.39
N PHE A 106 -16.72 -9.81 -27.66
CA PHE A 106 -16.07 -10.08 -28.94
C PHE A 106 -16.61 -11.31 -29.69
N THR A 107 -17.53 -12.08 -29.07
CA THR A 107 -18.33 -13.09 -29.79
C THR A 107 -19.83 -12.81 -29.68
N TYR A 108 -20.55 -13.02 -30.78
CA TYR A 108 -22.00 -12.79 -30.89
C TYR A 108 -22.83 -14.07 -30.67
N THR A 109 -22.22 -15.12 -30.14
CA THR A 109 -22.81 -16.47 -30.05
C THR A 109 -23.55 -16.75 -28.74
N GLY A 110 -23.70 -15.75 -27.86
CA GLY A 110 -24.50 -15.86 -26.64
C GLY A 110 -24.79 -14.50 -26.01
N GLU A 111 -25.96 -14.35 -25.40
CA GLU A 111 -26.43 -13.10 -24.78
C GLU A 111 -26.20 -13.08 -23.25
N THR A 112 -25.40 -14.02 -22.72
CA THR A 112 -25.23 -14.21 -21.28
C THR A 112 -24.48 -13.04 -20.64
N THR A 113 -25.11 -12.43 -19.63
CA THR A 113 -24.52 -11.35 -18.83
C THR A 113 -24.11 -11.81 -17.44
N PHE A 114 -23.28 -11.00 -16.79
CA PHE A 114 -22.99 -11.08 -15.36
C PHE A 114 -23.11 -9.70 -14.71
N LYS A 115 -23.12 -9.66 -13.36
CA LYS A 115 -23.15 -8.43 -12.59
C LYS A 115 -21.73 -7.91 -12.38
N LEU A 116 -21.36 -6.84 -13.07
CA LEU A 116 -20.15 -6.07 -12.77
C LEU A 116 -20.45 -5.06 -11.64
N ARG A 117 -19.57 -4.96 -10.64
CA ARG A 117 -19.69 -4.02 -9.52
C ARG A 117 -19.07 -2.67 -9.87
N TYR A 118 -19.69 -1.59 -9.39
CA TYR A 118 -19.08 -0.26 -9.40
C TYR A 118 -19.49 0.55 -8.17
N LEU A 119 -18.63 1.47 -7.76
CA LEU A 119 -18.88 2.43 -6.70
C LEU A 119 -19.10 3.80 -7.34
N ILE A 120 -20.15 4.51 -6.92
CA ILE A 120 -20.45 5.85 -7.45
C ILE A 120 -20.70 6.86 -6.32
N ASN A 121 -20.10 8.04 -6.45
CA ASN A 121 -20.50 9.24 -5.69
C ASN A 121 -20.74 10.38 -6.69
N ASP A 122 -21.97 10.87 -6.72
CA ASP A 122 -22.42 12.02 -7.52
C ASP A 122 -22.84 13.22 -6.64
N THR A 123 -22.64 13.17 -5.32
CA THR A 123 -23.08 14.23 -4.39
C THR A 123 -22.29 15.53 -4.58
N TYR A 124 -21.08 15.47 -5.15
CA TYR A 124 -20.30 16.64 -5.55
C TYR A 124 -20.73 17.23 -6.91
N ALA A 125 -21.51 16.52 -7.74
CA ALA A 125 -21.87 16.90 -9.10
C ALA A 125 -23.07 17.88 -9.17
N THR A 126 -23.03 18.93 -8.34
CA THR A 126 -24.17 19.84 -8.10
C THR A 126 -24.26 21.02 -9.07
N GLY A 127 -25.48 21.54 -9.24
CA GLY A 127 -25.80 22.69 -10.07
C GLY A 127 -26.33 22.32 -11.47
N THR A 128 -27.08 23.24 -12.06
CA THR A 128 -27.73 23.10 -13.38
C THR A 128 -26.78 23.39 -14.54
N ASP A 129 -25.80 24.28 -14.33
CA ASP A 129 -24.74 24.64 -15.29
C ASP A 129 -23.60 23.60 -15.35
N GLY A 130 -23.47 22.81 -14.28
CA GLY A 130 -22.36 21.90 -14.03
C GLY A 130 -20.99 22.58 -13.85
N GLY A 131 -20.96 23.87 -13.55
CA GLY A 131 -19.74 24.68 -13.45
C GLY A 131 -18.91 24.77 -14.75
N PRO A 132 -17.63 25.18 -14.66
CA PRO A 132 -16.77 25.43 -15.82
C PRO A 132 -16.40 24.15 -16.61
N TYR A 133 -16.63 22.96 -16.05
CA TYR A 133 -16.26 21.67 -16.67
C TYR A 133 -17.45 20.73 -16.94
N GLY A 134 -18.69 21.14 -16.64
CA GLY A 134 -19.91 20.43 -17.02
C GLY A 134 -20.20 19.15 -16.25
N ARG A 135 -19.82 19.10 -14.96
CA ARG A 135 -19.80 17.90 -14.11
C ARG A 135 -19.00 16.77 -14.75
N PRO A 136 -17.66 16.83 -14.75
CA PRO A 136 -16.84 15.73 -15.26
C PRO A 136 -17.11 14.43 -14.50
N ILE A 137 -16.67 13.31 -15.06
CA ILE A 137 -16.59 12.03 -14.36
C ILE A 137 -15.11 11.71 -14.14
N LEU A 138 -14.70 11.54 -12.88
CA LEU A 138 -13.39 11.00 -12.53
C LEU A 138 -13.57 9.49 -12.39
N PHE A 139 -13.10 8.75 -13.38
CA PHE A 139 -13.30 7.31 -13.53
C PHE A 139 -12.02 6.57 -13.15
N TYR A 140 -12.07 5.70 -12.15
CA TYR A 140 -10.98 4.77 -11.84
C TYR A 140 -11.20 3.45 -12.57
N ALA A 141 -10.23 3.06 -13.40
CA ALA A 141 -10.19 1.74 -14.02
C ALA A 141 -9.71 0.72 -12.99
N GLY A 142 -10.66 -0.04 -12.42
CA GLY A 142 -10.36 -1.10 -11.45
C GLY A 142 -9.37 -2.13 -12.02
N ASN A 143 -8.57 -2.70 -11.13
CA ASN A 143 -7.46 -3.56 -11.49
C ASN A 143 -7.46 -4.84 -10.64
N GLU A 144 -6.29 -5.40 -10.30
CA GLU A 144 -6.07 -6.77 -9.80
C GLU A 144 -6.59 -7.09 -8.37
N GLY A 145 -7.67 -6.45 -7.91
CA GLY A 145 -8.25 -6.61 -6.58
C GLY A 145 -9.64 -6.03 -6.40
N ASP A 146 -10.12 -6.07 -5.16
CA ASP A 146 -11.41 -5.50 -4.75
C ASP A 146 -11.45 -3.97 -4.93
N ILE A 147 -12.49 -3.48 -5.61
CA ILE A 147 -12.63 -2.07 -5.97
C ILE A 147 -12.69 -1.12 -4.76
N GLU A 148 -13.10 -1.58 -3.58
CA GLU A 148 -13.10 -0.77 -2.35
C GLU A 148 -11.68 -0.50 -1.83
N VAL A 149 -10.72 -1.40 -2.09
CA VAL A 149 -9.31 -1.20 -1.70
C VAL A 149 -8.70 -0.05 -2.48
N PHE A 150 -8.97 0.01 -3.80
CA PHE A 150 -8.52 1.11 -4.65
C PHE A 150 -9.26 2.41 -4.33
N ALA A 151 -10.58 2.37 -4.08
CA ALA A 151 -11.34 3.55 -3.68
C ALA A 151 -10.86 4.15 -2.36
N ARG A 152 -10.50 3.32 -1.37
CA ARG A 152 -9.93 3.73 -0.08
C ARG A 152 -8.51 4.31 -0.18
N ASN A 153 -7.71 3.86 -1.15
CA ASN A 153 -6.32 4.30 -1.32
C ASN A 153 -6.14 5.46 -2.32
N THR A 154 -7.10 5.70 -3.22
CA THR A 154 -7.01 6.74 -4.29
C THR A 154 -7.56 8.11 -3.82
N GLY A 155 -7.07 8.59 -2.68
CA GLY A 155 -7.55 9.81 -2.03
C GLY A 155 -7.47 11.09 -2.87
N PHE A 156 -6.55 11.17 -3.84
CA PHE A 156 -6.42 12.31 -4.74
C PHE A 156 -7.69 12.56 -5.58
N MET A 157 -8.39 11.50 -6.00
CA MET A 157 -9.66 11.64 -6.72
C MET A 157 -10.76 12.23 -5.83
N TRP A 158 -10.86 11.78 -4.57
CA TRP A 158 -11.80 12.29 -3.57
C TRP A 158 -11.57 13.77 -3.25
N GLU A 159 -10.30 14.19 -3.17
CA GLU A 159 -9.93 15.60 -3.00
C GLU A 159 -10.18 16.47 -4.24
N LEU A 160 -10.27 15.88 -5.43
CA LEU A 160 -10.44 16.59 -6.69
C LEU A 160 -11.91 16.73 -7.10
N ALA A 161 -12.75 15.75 -6.77
CA ALA A 161 -14.16 15.74 -7.10
C ALA A 161 -14.95 16.99 -6.66
N PRO A 162 -14.88 17.47 -5.40
CA PRO A 162 -15.57 18.71 -5.00
C PRO A 162 -14.99 19.96 -5.70
N LYS A 163 -13.67 19.97 -6.00
CA LYS A 163 -13.01 21.10 -6.69
C LYS A 163 -13.43 21.23 -8.16
N LEU A 164 -13.81 20.12 -8.80
CA LEU A 164 -14.27 20.08 -10.20
C LEU A 164 -15.79 19.93 -10.37
N LYS A 165 -16.55 19.80 -9.26
CA LYS A 165 -17.96 19.36 -9.25
C LYS A 165 -18.18 18.04 -10.00
N ALA A 166 -17.31 17.06 -9.76
CA ALA A 166 -17.29 15.81 -10.51
C ALA A 166 -18.18 14.72 -9.90
N THR A 167 -18.56 13.73 -10.72
CA THR A 167 -18.94 12.39 -10.23
C THR A 167 -17.67 11.55 -10.10
N LEU A 168 -17.53 10.81 -9.00
CA LEU A 168 -16.57 9.73 -8.83
C LEU A 168 -17.20 8.41 -9.26
N LEU A 169 -16.47 7.64 -10.06
CA LEU A 169 -16.88 6.33 -10.53
C LEU A 169 -15.69 5.36 -10.45
N PHE A 170 -15.73 4.39 -9.55
CA PHE A 170 -14.76 3.31 -9.48
C PHE A 170 -15.43 2.04 -10.03
N VAL A 171 -14.97 1.52 -11.16
CA VAL A 171 -15.56 0.31 -11.77
C VAL A 171 -14.65 -0.87 -11.49
N GLU A 172 -15.20 -1.96 -10.97
CA GLU A 172 -14.43 -3.17 -10.67
C GLU A 172 -14.02 -3.90 -11.96
N HIS A 173 -12.87 -4.55 -11.93
CA HIS A 173 -12.40 -5.39 -13.02
C HIS A 173 -13.12 -6.75 -12.99
N ARG A 174 -13.55 -7.26 -14.16
CA ARG A 174 -14.07 -8.63 -14.28
C ARG A 174 -13.12 -9.65 -13.65
N PHE A 175 -13.68 -10.67 -13.00
CA PHE A 175 -13.00 -11.70 -12.19
C PHE A 175 -12.42 -11.25 -10.84
N TYR A 176 -12.38 -9.94 -10.53
CA TYR A 176 -11.87 -9.43 -9.25
C TYR A 176 -13.00 -9.00 -8.31
N GLY A 177 -12.70 -8.97 -7.00
CA GLY A 177 -13.66 -8.66 -5.94
C GLY A 177 -14.93 -9.50 -6.03
N HIS A 178 -16.06 -8.85 -6.33
CA HIS A 178 -17.37 -9.48 -6.45
C HIS A 178 -17.85 -9.61 -7.92
N SER A 179 -17.06 -9.15 -8.89
CA SER A 179 -17.43 -9.05 -10.30
C SER A 179 -17.09 -10.32 -11.09
N LEU A 180 -17.64 -11.46 -10.64
CA LEU A 180 -17.27 -12.80 -11.09
C LEU A 180 -18.21 -13.33 -12.20
N PRO A 181 -17.77 -13.48 -13.47
CA PRO A 181 -18.68 -13.81 -14.58
C PRO A 181 -19.41 -15.15 -14.48
N PHE A 182 -18.85 -16.11 -13.74
CA PHE A 182 -19.44 -17.43 -13.46
C PHE A 182 -19.59 -17.66 -11.95
N GLY A 183 -19.63 -16.60 -11.13
CA GLY A 183 -19.59 -16.70 -9.68
C GLY A 183 -18.35 -17.47 -9.20
N ASN A 184 -18.52 -18.39 -8.25
CA ASN A 184 -17.44 -19.27 -7.76
C ASN A 184 -16.72 -20.02 -8.90
N ALA A 185 -17.45 -20.41 -9.95
CA ALA A 185 -16.90 -21.19 -11.06
C ALA A 185 -15.97 -20.39 -11.99
N SER A 186 -15.83 -19.07 -11.79
CA SER A 186 -14.98 -18.21 -12.63
C SER A 186 -13.52 -18.66 -12.65
N TYR A 187 -13.07 -19.34 -11.60
CA TYR A 187 -11.70 -19.85 -11.43
C TYR A 187 -11.57 -21.38 -11.60
N GLU A 188 -12.67 -22.11 -11.87
CA GLU A 188 -12.66 -23.58 -11.90
C GLU A 188 -12.02 -24.17 -13.16
N SER A 189 -11.96 -23.43 -14.27
CA SER A 189 -11.39 -23.95 -15.52
C SER A 189 -10.81 -22.86 -16.43
N PRO A 190 -9.87 -23.21 -17.33
CA PRO A 190 -9.36 -22.30 -18.36
C PRO A 190 -10.44 -21.81 -19.32
N LYS A 191 -11.53 -22.59 -19.51
CA LYS A 191 -12.70 -22.19 -20.31
C LYS A 191 -13.43 -20.99 -19.68
N ASN A 192 -13.52 -20.96 -18.34
CA ASN A 192 -14.17 -19.87 -17.63
C ASN A 192 -13.20 -18.68 -17.47
N LEU A 193 -11.91 -18.94 -17.21
CA LEU A 193 -10.87 -17.91 -17.16
C LEU A 193 -10.58 -17.27 -18.53
N GLY A 194 -10.90 -17.91 -19.65
CA GLY A 194 -10.65 -17.38 -21.00
C GLY A 194 -11.29 -16.02 -21.34
N TYR A 195 -12.21 -15.53 -20.50
CA TYR A 195 -12.81 -14.18 -20.62
C TYR A 195 -12.11 -13.12 -19.75
N LEU A 196 -11.04 -13.50 -19.03
CA LEU A 196 -10.17 -12.62 -18.24
C LEU A 196 -9.01 -12.12 -19.12
N THR A 197 -9.30 -11.14 -19.97
CA THR A 197 -8.29 -10.41 -20.75
C THR A 197 -8.48 -8.91 -20.56
N SER A 198 -7.46 -8.10 -20.88
CA SER A 198 -7.57 -6.65 -20.69
C SER A 198 -8.47 -6.00 -21.76
N GLU A 199 -8.58 -6.54 -22.98
CA GLU A 199 -9.55 -6.02 -23.96
C GLU A 199 -10.99 -6.17 -23.47
N GLN A 200 -11.32 -7.30 -22.83
CA GLN A 200 -12.65 -7.56 -22.26
C GLN A 200 -12.96 -6.57 -21.12
N ALA A 201 -12.00 -6.30 -20.24
CA ALA A 201 -12.17 -5.33 -19.15
C ALA A 201 -12.29 -3.88 -19.66
N LEU A 202 -11.52 -3.49 -20.68
CA LEU A 202 -11.67 -2.19 -21.34
C LEU A 202 -13.05 -2.04 -22.02
N ALA A 203 -13.59 -3.12 -22.58
CA ALA A 203 -14.94 -3.15 -23.14
C ALA A 203 -16.03 -3.05 -22.05
N ASP A 204 -15.84 -3.70 -20.89
CA ASP A 204 -16.70 -3.49 -19.70
C ASP A 204 -16.74 -2.00 -19.34
N PHE A 205 -15.58 -1.37 -19.16
CA PHE A 205 -15.48 0.04 -18.79
C PHE A 205 -16.10 0.95 -19.85
N ALA A 206 -15.92 0.66 -21.14
CA ALA A 206 -16.55 1.40 -22.23
C ALA A 206 -18.08 1.30 -22.19
N LEU A 207 -18.64 0.12 -21.93
CA LEU A 207 -20.09 -0.10 -21.81
C LEU A 207 -20.68 0.56 -20.55
N VAL A 208 -19.99 0.48 -19.41
CA VAL A 208 -20.38 1.17 -18.17
C VAL A 208 -20.39 2.69 -18.37
N LEU A 209 -19.32 3.26 -18.92
CA LEU A 209 -19.27 4.70 -19.23
C LEU A 209 -20.36 5.10 -20.22
N ARG A 210 -20.61 4.31 -21.27
CA ARG A 210 -21.67 4.60 -22.25
C ARG A 210 -23.08 4.56 -21.64
N THR A 211 -23.31 3.67 -20.67
CA THR A 211 -24.62 3.46 -20.04
C THR A 211 -24.90 4.49 -18.94
N LEU A 212 -23.91 4.84 -18.13
CA LEU A 212 -24.03 5.81 -17.04
C LEU A 212 -23.87 7.27 -17.50
N ASN A 213 -23.34 7.49 -18.71
CA ASN A 213 -23.11 8.81 -19.29
C ASN A 213 -23.50 8.85 -20.79
N PRO A 214 -24.78 8.59 -21.13
CA PRO A 214 -25.24 8.62 -22.51
C PRO A 214 -25.25 10.06 -23.08
N PRO A 215 -24.89 10.27 -24.36
CA PRO A 215 -25.15 11.54 -25.03
C PRO A 215 -26.66 11.72 -25.24
N ASN A 216 -27.13 12.96 -25.21
CA ASN A 216 -28.54 13.29 -25.43
C ASN A 216 -28.70 14.14 -26.68
N GLY A 217 -28.94 13.50 -27.82
CA GLY A 217 -29.31 14.12 -29.11
C GLY A 217 -28.31 15.17 -29.60
N THR A 218 -28.58 16.43 -29.27
CA THR A 218 -27.75 17.61 -29.60
C THR A 218 -26.59 17.85 -28.63
N THR A 219 -26.52 17.11 -27.51
CA THR A 219 -25.52 17.30 -26.45
C THR A 219 -24.60 16.08 -26.29
N ARG A 220 -23.30 16.37 -26.30
CA ARG A 220 -22.23 15.39 -26.05
C ARG A 220 -22.32 14.86 -24.60
N ALA A 221 -21.88 13.62 -24.39
CA ALA A 221 -21.73 13.04 -23.06
C ALA A 221 -20.80 13.89 -22.17
N ARG A 222 -20.93 13.77 -20.84
CA ARG A 222 -20.08 14.50 -19.88
C ARG A 222 -18.61 14.10 -20.07
N PRO A 223 -17.64 15.01 -19.94
CA PRO A 223 -16.23 14.65 -20.09
C PRO A 223 -15.78 13.68 -18.99
N VAL A 224 -15.15 12.58 -19.40
CA VAL A 224 -14.58 11.55 -18.50
C VAL A 224 -13.06 11.68 -18.47
N VAL A 225 -12.46 11.61 -17.28
CA VAL A 225 -11.01 11.44 -17.09
C VAL A 225 -10.76 10.09 -16.43
N ALA A 226 -9.91 9.26 -17.04
CA ALA A 226 -9.53 7.97 -16.48
C ALA A 226 -8.36 8.11 -15.48
N PHE A 227 -8.35 7.27 -14.46
CA PHE A 227 -7.32 7.17 -13.44
C PHE A 227 -7.01 5.69 -13.17
N GLY A 228 -5.77 5.41 -12.78
CA GLY A 228 -5.40 4.12 -12.20
C GLY A 228 -3.96 4.07 -11.72
N GLY A 229 -3.71 3.25 -10.71
CA GLY A 229 -2.37 2.83 -10.27
C GLY A 229 -2.03 1.44 -10.82
N SER A 230 -0.74 1.06 -10.89
CA SER A 230 -0.32 -0.30 -11.33
C SER A 230 -0.86 -0.64 -12.74
N TYR A 231 -1.32 -1.87 -12.96
CA TYR A 231 -2.10 -2.32 -14.11
C TYR A 231 -3.40 -1.51 -14.31
N GLY A 232 -4.00 -0.96 -13.25
CA GLY A 232 -5.08 0.04 -13.39
C GLY A 232 -4.64 1.30 -14.14
N GLY A 233 -3.39 1.72 -13.95
CA GLY A 233 -2.77 2.81 -14.72
C GLY A 233 -2.53 2.42 -16.19
N MET A 234 -2.18 1.16 -16.45
CA MET A 234 -2.10 0.62 -17.82
C MET A 234 -3.48 0.64 -18.48
N LEU A 235 -4.53 0.15 -17.79
CA LEU A 235 -5.92 0.20 -18.22
C LEU A 235 -6.41 1.64 -18.44
N ALA A 236 -6.07 2.60 -17.57
CA ALA A 236 -6.44 4.00 -17.73
C ALA A 236 -5.82 4.62 -19.00
N ALA A 237 -4.53 4.33 -19.28
CA ALA A 237 -3.90 4.70 -20.53
C ALA A 237 -4.56 4.01 -21.73
N TRP A 238 -4.80 2.70 -21.67
CA TRP A 238 -5.42 1.91 -22.74
C TRP A 238 -6.86 2.33 -23.03
N MET A 239 -7.63 2.77 -22.02
CA MET A 239 -8.94 3.40 -22.21
C MET A 239 -8.86 4.69 -23.03
N ARG A 240 -7.86 5.54 -22.78
CA ARG A 240 -7.64 6.74 -23.60
C ARG A 240 -7.15 6.40 -25.01
N ILE A 241 -6.43 5.30 -25.20
CA ILE A 241 -5.93 4.84 -26.50
C ILE A 241 -7.04 4.22 -27.36
N LYS A 242 -7.83 3.30 -26.79
CA LYS A 242 -8.89 2.56 -27.51
C LYS A 242 -10.22 3.29 -27.56
N TYR A 243 -10.56 4.06 -26.52
CA TYR A 243 -11.83 4.79 -26.39
C TYR A 243 -11.66 6.31 -26.17
N PRO A 244 -10.85 7.03 -26.98
CA PRO A 244 -10.65 8.48 -26.86
C PRO A 244 -11.91 9.32 -27.10
N HIS A 245 -12.97 8.71 -27.63
CA HIS A 245 -14.29 9.31 -27.79
C HIS A 245 -15.13 9.28 -26.49
N LEU A 246 -14.83 8.36 -25.56
CA LEU A 246 -15.42 8.30 -24.21
C LEU A 246 -14.56 9.05 -23.19
N VAL A 247 -13.23 8.84 -23.23
CA VAL A 247 -12.28 9.37 -22.23
C VAL A 247 -11.49 10.55 -22.81
N ALA A 248 -11.60 11.72 -22.18
CA ALA A 248 -10.97 12.98 -22.59
C ALA A 248 -9.44 13.01 -22.33
N GLY A 249 -9.00 12.30 -21.31
CA GLY A 249 -7.59 12.11 -20.94
C GLY A 249 -7.44 11.12 -19.77
N ALA A 250 -6.21 10.71 -19.47
CA ALA A 250 -5.91 9.68 -18.47
C ALA A 250 -4.73 10.05 -17.56
N ILE A 251 -4.83 9.71 -16.28
CA ILE A 251 -3.74 9.70 -15.30
C ILE A 251 -3.33 8.25 -15.07
N ALA A 252 -2.20 7.85 -15.65
CA ALA A 252 -1.63 6.52 -15.57
C ALA A 252 -0.46 6.53 -14.58
N ALA A 253 -0.75 6.29 -13.30
CA ALA A 253 0.22 6.42 -12.23
C ALA A 253 0.96 5.09 -11.98
N SER A 254 2.28 5.12 -12.07
CA SER A 254 3.19 3.98 -11.88
C SER A 254 2.75 2.76 -12.71
N ALA A 255 2.43 3.03 -13.98
CA ALA A 255 1.90 2.07 -14.94
C ALA A 255 3.05 1.42 -15.73
N PRO A 256 3.37 0.12 -15.52
CA PRO A 256 4.48 -0.57 -16.19
C PRO A 256 4.15 -0.98 -17.64
N ILE A 257 3.59 -0.05 -18.42
CA ILE A 257 3.09 -0.25 -19.80
C ILE A 257 4.17 -0.68 -20.82
N ARG A 258 5.45 -0.61 -20.44
CA ARG A 258 6.59 -1.08 -21.24
C ARG A 258 7.25 -2.37 -20.70
N GLN A 259 6.78 -2.96 -19.60
CA GLN A 259 7.38 -4.16 -18.99
C GLN A 259 7.06 -5.44 -19.78
N PHE A 260 7.51 -5.52 -21.04
CA PHE A 260 7.25 -6.62 -21.95
C PHE A 260 8.52 -7.02 -22.72
N GLU A 261 8.50 -8.22 -23.28
CA GLU A 261 9.66 -8.81 -23.96
C GLU A 261 10.08 -8.03 -25.21
N GLY A 262 11.36 -7.68 -25.27
CA GLY A 262 11.96 -6.81 -26.29
C GLY A 262 12.00 -5.33 -25.92
N VAL A 263 11.09 -4.85 -25.06
CA VAL A 263 10.95 -3.41 -24.75
C VAL A 263 11.75 -2.99 -23.52
N THR A 264 11.71 -3.78 -22.44
CA THR A 264 12.39 -3.46 -21.17
C THR A 264 13.30 -4.62 -20.70
N PRO A 265 14.55 -4.36 -20.25
CA PRO A 265 15.43 -5.39 -19.71
C PRO A 265 14.87 -6.06 -18.45
N CYS A 266 14.81 -7.39 -18.42
CA CYS A 266 14.17 -8.16 -17.33
C CYS A 266 14.76 -7.89 -15.93
N GLY A 267 16.01 -7.42 -15.83
CA GLY A 267 16.68 -7.15 -14.56
C GLY A 267 16.34 -5.79 -13.95
N ILE A 268 15.71 -4.85 -14.68
CA ILE A 268 15.61 -3.45 -14.24
C ILE A 268 14.82 -3.30 -12.94
N PHE A 269 13.75 -4.08 -12.77
CA PHE A 269 12.94 -4.11 -11.55
C PHE A 269 13.79 -4.48 -10.33
N ASN A 270 14.53 -5.59 -10.42
CA ASN A 270 15.37 -6.10 -9.33
C ASN A 270 16.56 -5.18 -9.03
N GLN A 271 17.10 -4.49 -10.04
CA GLN A 271 18.14 -3.47 -9.86
C GLN A 271 17.60 -2.23 -9.13
N ILE A 272 16.43 -1.71 -9.53
CA ILE A 272 15.78 -0.57 -8.83
C ILE A 272 15.42 -0.97 -7.41
N LEU A 273 14.76 -2.11 -7.21
CA LEU A 273 14.42 -2.67 -5.90
C LEU A 273 15.65 -2.81 -4.98
N THR A 274 16.75 -3.34 -5.49
CA THR A 274 18.02 -3.42 -4.76
C THR A 274 18.55 -2.03 -4.42
N SER A 275 18.44 -1.05 -5.33
CA SER A 275 18.89 0.32 -5.06
C SER A 275 18.11 1.00 -3.94
N VAL A 276 16.79 0.76 -3.83
CA VAL A 276 15.94 1.27 -2.74
C VAL A 276 16.43 0.74 -1.39
N TYR A 277 16.64 -0.57 -1.29
CA TYR A 277 17.19 -1.21 -0.08
C TYR A 277 18.63 -0.75 0.23
N GLN A 278 19.45 -0.48 -0.79
CA GLN A 278 20.83 -0.03 -0.64
C GLN A 278 20.96 1.37 -0.02
N VAL A 279 19.96 2.25 -0.20
CA VAL A 279 19.97 3.63 0.32
C VAL A 279 19.03 3.88 1.50
N ALA A 280 18.14 2.95 1.83
CA ALA A 280 17.07 3.17 2.82
C ALA A 280 17.57 3.39 4.27
N TYR A 281 18.69 2.79 4.67
CA TYR A 281 19.22 2.90 6.04
C TYR A 281 20.76 2.99 6.09
N ASN A 282 21.46 1.90 5.76
CA ASN A 282 22.92 1.85 5.70
C ASN A 282 23.40 0.76 4.72
N GLY A 283 24.72 0.64 4.55
CA GLY A 283 25.35 -0.28 3.61
C GLY A 283 25.20 -1.77 3.90
N GLU A 284 24.76 -2.18 5.10
CA GLU A 284 24.74 -3.59 5.53
C GLU A 284 23.46 -4.34 5.13
N CYS A 285 22.36 -3.63 4.83
CA CYS A 285 21.07 -4.25 4.55
C CYS A 285 21.10 -5.19 3.33
N VAL A 286 21.60 -4.71 2.18
CA VAL A 286 21.72 -5.51 0.94
C VAL A 286 22.71 -6.69 1.09
N PRO A 287 23.91 -6.52 1.68
CA PRO A 287 24.80 -7.63 2.03
C PRO A 287 24.14 -8.69 2.93
N ASN A 288 23.33 -8.30 3.90
CA ASN A 288 22.60 -9.24 4.77
C ASN A 288 21.53 -10.01 3.99
N ILE A 289 20.75 -9.34 3.13
CA ILE A 289 19.75 -10.00 2.25
C ILE A 289 20.44 -10.99 1.30
N ARG A 290 21.50 -10.58 0.61
CA ARG A 290 22.29 -11.48 -0.27
C ARG A 290 22.82 -12.71 0.48
N ARG A 291 23.21 -12.55 1.75
CA ARG A 291 23.69 -13.65 2.61
C ARG A 291 22.57 -14.51 3.18
N SER A 292 21.36 -13.97 3.36
CA SER A 292 20.25 -14.73 3.96
C SER A 292 19.80 -15.87 3.04
N TRP A 293 19.80 -15.69 1.72
CA TRP A 293 19.50 -16.77 0.76
C TRP A 293 20.37 -18.01 0.97
N ALA A 294 21.70 -17.84 0.92
CA ALA A 294 22.65 -18.94 1.14
C ALA A 294 22.55 -19.52 2.56
N THR A 295 22.22 -18.68 3.56
CA THR A 295 22.03 -19.15 4.94
C THR A 295 20.78 -20.02 5.06
N LEU A 296 19.64 -19.58 4.53
CA LEU A 296 18.39 -20.34 4.50
C LEU A 296 18.56 -21.68 3.76
N GLN A 297 19.20 -21.67 2.59
CA GLN A 297 19.49 -22.88 1.80
C GLN A 297 20.41 -23.86 2.55
N ASN A 298 21.45 -23.36 3.23
CA ASN A 298 22.33 -24.22 4.03
C ASN A 298 21.60 -24.86 5.21
N TYR A 299 20.68 -24.13 5.87
CA TYR A 299 19.82 -24.70 6.92
C TYR A 299 18.80 -25.69 6.36
N SER A 300 18.28 -25.48 5.16
CA SER A 300 17.29 -26.38 4.53
C SER A 300 17.85 -27.76 4.16
N ALA A 301 19.19 -27.92 4.17
CA ALA A 301 19.87 -29.17 3.82
C ALA A 301 19.86 -30.26 4.91
N SER A 302 19.29 -30.00 6.09
CA SER A 302 19.18 -31.00 7.18
C SER A 302 17.88 -30.88 7.97
N VAL A 303 17.47 -31.98 8.61
CA VAL A 303 16.25 -32.04 9.44
C VAL A 303 16.34 -31.11 10.65
N ASP A 304 17.50 -31.01 11.29
CA ASP A 304 17.72 -30.09 12.43
C ASP A 304 17.77 -28.62 11.98
N GLY A 305 18.30 -28.35 10.77
CA GLY A 305 18.27 -27.02 10.18
C GLY A 305 16.86 -26.57 9.79
N LEU A 306 16.06 -27.45 9.16
CA LEU A 306 14.63 -27.21 8.91
C LEU A 306 13.86 -26.99 10.22
N ARG A 307 14.15 -27.77 11.28
CA ARG A 307 13.57 -27.53 12.61
C ARG A 307 13.93 -26.13 13.13
N THR A 308 15.19 -25.73 13.01
CA THR A 308 15.66 -24.39 13.42
C THR A 308 14.95 -23.27 12.65
N LEU A 309 14.65 -23.45 11.37
CA LEU A 309 13.88 -22.49 10.58
C LEU A 309 12.42 -22.42 11.07
N ASN A 310 11.76 -23.56 11.28
CA ASN A 310 10.40 -23.61 11.83
C ASN A 310 10.31 -22.97 13.22
N GLU A 311 11.29 -23.24 14.09
CA GLU A 311 11.38 -22.69 15.45
C GLU A 311 11.62 -21.17 15.46
N LYS A 312 12.40 -20.61 14.52
CA LYS A 312 12.66 -19.16 14.45
C LYS A 312 11.53 -18.38 13.77
N PHE A 313 11.10 -18.83 12.59
CA PHE A 313 10.17 -18.07 11.74
C PHE A 313 8.70 -18.28 12.10
N HIS A 314 8.37 -19.30 12.90
CA HIS A 314 7.02 -19.64 13.35
C HIS A 314 6.03 -19.75 12.17
N PHE A 315 6.37 -20.53 11.15
CA PHE A 315 5.52 -20.70 9.96
C PHE A 315 4.15 -21.31 10.31
N CYS A 316 3.10 -20.88 9.61
CA CYS A 316 1.75 -21.46 9.78
C CYS A 316 1.66 -22.92 9.31
N ALA A 317 2.54 -23.32 8.40
CA ALA A 317 2.80 -24.71 8.02
C ALA A 317 4.31 -24.96 8.07
N ASN A 318 4.73 -26.01 8.77
CA ASN A 318 6.16 -26.32 8.92
C ASN A 318 6.79 -26.71 7.57
N LEU A 319 7.98 -26.19 7.33
CA LEU A 319 8.87 -26.61 6.24
C LEU A 319 9.31 -28.07 6.48
N THR A 320 9.22 -28.89 5.43
CA THR A 320 9.49 -30.34 5.47
C THR A 320 10.65 -30.77 4.57
N LYS A 321 11.00 -29.97 3.55
CA LYS A 321 12.01 -30.26 2.54
C LYS A 321 12.81 -29.01 2.18
N ALA A 322 13.95 -29.20 1.52
CA ALA A 322 14.73 -28.09 0.95
C ALA A 322 13.96 -27.28 -0.11
N THR A 323 13.09 -27.94 -0.90
CA THR A 323 12.20 -27.28 -1.89
C THR A 323 11.28 -26.25 -1.25
N ASP A 324 10.78 -26.53 -0.05
CA ASP A 324 9.87 -25.64 0.67
C ASP A 324 10.57 -24.32 1.06
N VAL A 325 11.91 -24.34 1.15
CA VAL A 325 12.76 -23.13 1.29
C VAL A 325 13.08 -22.51 -0.07
N THR A 326 13.63 -23.28 -1.01
CA THR A 326 14.21 -22.72 -2.26
C THR A 326 13.18 -22.37 -3.33
N GLU A 327 11.94 -22.84 -3.18
CA GLU A 327 10.79 -22.45 -3.99
C GLU A 327 9.90 -21.52 -3.13
N THR A 328 9.06 -22.07 -2.24
CA THR A 328 8.00 -21.31 -1.55
C THR A 328 8.51 -20.15 -0.69
N LEU A 329 9.49 -20.37 0.20
CA LEU A 329 10.01 -19.27 1.02
C LEU A 329 10.79 -18.24 0.19
N PHE A 330 11.50 -18.66 -0.87
CA PHE A 330 12.27 -17.73 -1.70
C PHE A 330 11.36 -16.83 -2.56
N ASP A 331 10.28 -17.37 -3.11
CA ASP A 331 9.25 -16.59 -3.80
C ASP A 331 8.60 -15.60 -2.82
N TYR A 332 8.17 -16.06 -1.64
CA TYR A 332 7.56 -15.22 -0.60
C TYR A 332 8.48 -14.06 -0.14
N LEU A 333 9.77 -14.33 0.08
CA LEU A 333 10.73 -13.29 0.46
C LEU A 333 10.94 -12.26 -0.67
N THR A 334 10.92 -12.72 -1.93
CA THR A 334 11.06 -11.86 -3.12
C THR A 334 9.87 -10.91 -3.25
N ASP A 335 8.66 -11.45 -3.14
CA ASP A 335 7.40 -10.70 -3.05
C ASP A 335 7.43 -9.66 -1.93
N VAL A 336 7.78 -10.06 -0.70
CA VAL A 336 7.78 -9.16 0.46
C VAL A 336 8.75 -8.00 0.26
N TYR A 337 9.92 -8.20 -0.37
CA TYR A 337 10.83 -7.11 -0.69
C TYR A 337 10.26 -6.16 -1.76
N GLY A 338 9.64 -6.71 -2.81
CA GLY A 338 8.94 -5.92 -3.82
C GLY A 338 7.81 -5.08 -3.22
N ASN A 339 6.92 -5.71 -2.45
CA ASN A 339 5.77 -5.08 -1.80
C ASN A 339 6.21 -3.99 -0.81
N LEU A 340 7.24 -4.23 0.01
CA LEU A 340 7.81 -3.23 0.92
C LEU A 340 8.34 -2.00 0.18
N ALA A 341 9.01 -2.17 -0.96
CA ALA A 341 9.47 -1.06 -1.80
C ALA A 341 8.31 -0.30 -2.46
N MET A 342 7.31 -1.02 -2.99
CA MET A 342 6.11 -0.42 -3.58
C MET A 342 5.34 0.43 -2.56
N ILE A 343 5.23 -0.02 -1.30
CA ILE A 343 4.55 0.72 -0.21
C ILE A 343 5.51 1.55 0.65
N ASN A 344 6.68 1.93 0.14
CA ASN A 344 7.70 2.69 0.88
C ASN A 344 7.34 4.18 1.10
N TYR A 345 6.14 4.44 1.60
CA TYR A 345 5.55 5.76 1.77
C TYR A 345 6.12 6.51 2.99
N PRO A 346 6.15 7.86 2.98
CA PRO A 346 6.70 8.69 4.07
C PRO A 346 5.78 8.85 5.30
N TYR A 347 4.73 8.03 5.38
CA TYR A 347 3.74 7.98 6.45
C TYR A 347 3.19 6.54 6.56
N PRO A 348 2.64 6.14 7.73
CA PRO A 348 2.02 4.82 7.88
C PRO A 348 0.90 4.60 6.86
N SER A 349 0.74 3.37 6.40
CA SER A 349 -0.27 3.02 5.39
C SER A 349 -0.84 1.63 5.60
N SER A 350 -1.95 1.32 4.91
CA SER A 350 -2.55 -0.01 4.85
C SER A 350 -3.07 -0.25 3.44
N PHE A 351 -2.20 -0.75 2.56
CA PHE A 351 -2.52 -1.08 1.16
C PHE A 351 -2.25 -2.58 0.90
N LEU A 352 -0.98 -2.97 0.74
CA LEU A 352 -0.57 -4.39 0.67
C LEU A 352 -0.28 -5.00 2.06
N ALA A 353 0.01 -4.16 3.05
CA ALA A 353 0.05 -4.53 4.46
C ALA A 353 -0.15 -3.26 5.32
N PRO A 354 -0.59 -3.37 6.59
CA PRO A 354 -0.41 -2.32 7.58
C PRO A 354 1.09 -2.12 7.84
N VAL A 355 1.63 -0.93 7.60
CA VAL A 355 3.07 -0.65 7.67
C VAL A 355 3.38 0.71 8.33
N PRO A 356 4.58 0.88 8.93
CA PRO A 356 5.05 2.18 9.43
C PRO A 356 5.36 3.15 8.27
N ALA A 357 5.77 4.38 8.61
CA ALA A 357 6.42 5.27 7.65
C ALA A 357 7.80 4.71 7.25
N TYR A 358 8.18 4.86 5.98
CA TYR A 358 9.43 4.37 5.40
C TYR A 358 9.73 2.89 5.72
N PRO A 359 8.82 1.95 5.41
CA PRO A 359 8.93 0.56 5.86
C PRO A 359 10.21 -0.17 5.39
N VAL A 360 10.80 0.20 4.23
CA VAL A 360 12.12 -0.36 3.84
C VAL A 360 13.24 0.11 4.76
N ARG A 361 13.17 1.34 5.28
CA ARG A 361 14.12 1.87 6.28
C ARG A 361 13.98 1.13 7.61
N GLU A 362 12.75 0.87 8.05
CA GLU A 362 12.49 0.14 9.30
C GLU A 362 12.83 -1.36 9.19
N PHE A 363 12.68 -1.95 7.99
CA PHE A 363 13.19 -3.29 7.68
C PHE A 363 14.72 -3.32 7.74
N CYS A 364 15.39 -2.42 7.01
CA CYS A 364 16.85 -2.36 6.98
C CYS A 364 17.48 -1.95 8.33
N GLY A 365 16.76 -1.21 9.17
CA GLY A 365 17.15 -0.89 10.55
C GLY A 365 17.17 -2.10 11.49
N ARG A 366 16.63 -3.26 11.06
CA ARG A 366 16.74 -4.56 11.75
C ARG A 366 17.86 -5.45 11.18
N LEU A 367 18.49 -5.03 10.07
CA LEU A 367 19.65 -5.64 9.41
C LEU A 367 20.86 -4.68 9.42
N GLU A 368 21.04 -3.94 10.53
CA GLU A 368 21.86 -2.73 10.56
C GLU A 368 23.37 -2.98 10.74
N LYS A 369 23.79 -4.24 10.88
CA LYS A 369 25.18 -4.70 11.07
C LYS A 369 25.46 -5.94 10.23
N ASN A 370 26.73 -6.25 10.02
CA ASN A 370 27.20 -7.43 9.29
C ASN A 370 26.84 -8.75 10.04
N TYR A 371 25.69 -9.38 9.73
CA TYR A 371 25.15 -10.52 10.48
C TYR A 371 25.43 -11.89 9.83
N THR A 372 25.63 -12.94 10.64
CA THR A 372 25.94 -14.30 10.16
C THR A 372 25.16 -15.39 10.91
N GLY A 373 25.04 -16.57 10.28
CA GLY A 373 24.56 -17.79 10.93
C GLY A 373 23.18 -17.63 11.61
N PRO A 374 23.00 -18.14 12.84
CA PRO A 374 21.75 -18.03 13.58
C PRO A 374 21.25 -16.59 13.76
N GLU A 375 22.14 -15.62 14.05
CA GLU A 375 21.71 -14.24 14.28
C GLU A 375 21.13 -13.61 13.00
N LEU A 376 21.69 -13.91 11.82
CA LEU A 376 21.12 -13.43 10.56
C LEU A 376 19.68 -13.94 10.35
N LEU A 377 19.36 -15.14 10.81
CA LEU A 377 18.00 -15.69 10.74
C LEU A 377 17.05 -14.97 11.72
N ASP A 378 17.48 -14.71 12.95
CA ASP A 378 16.69 -13.94 13.93
C ASP A 378 16.46 -12.49 13.48
N ARG A 379 17.47 -11.89 12.86
CA ARG A 379 17.42 -10.52 12.31
C ARG A 379 16.53 -10.44 11.08
N LEU A 380 16.59 -11.43 10.17
CA LEU A 380 15.70 -11.52 9.03
C LEU A 380 14.24 -11.75 9.45
N GLN A 381 13.99 -12.67 10.39
CA GLN A 381 12.64 -12.90 10.93
C GLN A 381 12.07 -11.61 11.54
N SER A 382 12.88 -10.90 12.33
CA SER A 382 12.51 -9.60 12.86
C SER A 382 12.26 -8.59 11.74
N ALA A 383 13.10 -8.53 10.71
CA ALA A 383 12.89 -7.62 9.57
C ALA A 383 11.54 -7.88 8.86
N LEU A 384 11.20 -9.14 8.60
CA LEU A 384 9.93 -9.54 7.98
C LEU A 384 8.69 -9.17 8.82
N SER A 385 8.82 -9.04 10.14
CA SER A 385 7.74 -8.56 11.01
C SER A 385 7.25 -7.14 10.65
N ILE A 386 8.02 -6.33 9.91
CA ILE A 386 7.58 -5.02 9.38
C ILE A 386 6.47 -5.17 8.33
N TYR A 387 6.42 -6.29 7.61
CA TYR A 387 5.37 -6.58 6.63
C TYR A 387 4.33 -7.56 7.20
N ALA A 388 4.78 -8.71 7.69
CA ALA A 388 3.92 -9.84 8.02
C ALA A 388 3.19 -9.72 9.37
N ASN A 389 3.63 -8.85 10.29
CA ASN A 389 3.05 -8.76 11.62
C ASN A 389 3.25 -7.40 12.31
N TYR A 390 3.15 -6.28 11.58
CA TYR A 390 3.39 -4.95 12.15
C TYR A 390 2.30 -4.53 13.16
N ASP A 391 1.07 -5.02 13.00
CA ASP A 391 -0.04 -4.76 13.93
C ASP A 391 -0.16 -5.79 15.07
N GLY A 392 0.73 -6.78 15.12
CA GLY A 392 0.79 -7.80 16.16
C GLY A 392 -0.33 -8.86 16.13
N LYS A 393 -1.16 -8.93 15.09
CA LYS A 393 -2.30 -9.86 15.02
C LYS A 393 -1.93 -11.26 14.49
N ALA A 394 -0.86 -11.39 13.71
CA ALA A 394 -0.49 -12.69 13.15
C ALA A 394 0.17 -13.58 14.22
N THR A 395 -0.33 -14.81 14.37
CA THR A 395 0.21 -15.81 15.31
C THR A 395 1.30 -16.69 14.69
N CYS A 396 1.41 -16.67 13.36
CA CYS A 396 2.36 -17.45 12.57
C CYS A 396 2.62 -16.76 11.22
N LEU A 397 3.71 -17.12 10.55
CA LEU A 397 4.06 -16.62 9.22
C LEU A 397 3.46 -17.51 8.13
N ASN A 398 2.46 -17.04 7.39
CA ASN A 398 2.02 -17.72 6.16
C ASN A 398 2.96 -17.30 5.01
N ILE A 399 3.43 -18.28 4.24
CA ILE A 399 4.32 -18.08 3.08
C ILE A 399 3.67 -18.50 1.76
N ASN A 400 2.40 -18.92 1.77
CA ASN A 400 1.68 -19.36 0.57
C ASN A 400 1.11 -18.20 -0.28
N SER A 401 1.03 -16.99 0.28
CA SER A 401 0.78 -15.73 -0.43
C SER A 401 1.38 -14.58 0.38
N SER A 402 1.87 -13.55 -0.30
CA SER A 402 2.29 -12.28 0.29
C SER A 402 1.17 -11.22 0.32
N TYR A 403 -0.01 -11.54 -0.22
CA TYR A 403 -1.17 -10.65 -0.40
C TYR A 403 -2.40 -11.09 0.42
N ASP A 404 -2.25 -12.04 1.33
CA ASP A 404 -3.33 -12.53 2.22
C ASP A 404 -4.07 -11.38 2.92
N GLY A 405 -5.40 -11.35 2.79
CA GLY A 405 -6.26 -10.36 3.44
C GLY A 405 -6.22 -8.93 2.85
N THR A 406 -5.42 -8.67 1.82
CA THR A 406 -5.30 -7.33 1.19
C THR A 406 -6.49 -6.94 0.32
N GLY A 407 -7.19 -7.93 -0.24
CA GLY A 407 -8.19 -7.74 -1.30
C GLY A 407 -7.61 -7.73 -2.72
N ILE A 408 -6.28 -7.79 -2.89
CA ILE A 408 -5.63 -8.12 -4.16
C ILE A 408 -5.79 -9.64 -4.43
N SER A 409 -5.84 -10.09 -5.68
CA SER A 409 -6.16 -11.49 -6.04
C SER A 409 -5.14 -12.12 -7.00
N ASP A 410 -4.14 -12.77 -6.41
CA ASP A 410 -3.07 -13.54 -7.06
C ASP A 410 -3.61 -14.50 -8.13
N ARG A 411 -4.77 -15.13 -7.87
CA ARG A 411 -5.36 -16.16 -8.75
C ARG A 411 -5.86 -15.61 -10.08
N GLY A 412 -6.26 -14.33 -10.13
CA GLY A 412 -6.63 -13.66 -11.37
C GLY A 412 -5.39 -13.17 -12.11
N TRP A 413 -4.48 -12.57 -11.36
CA TRP A 413 -3.25 -12.00 -11.90
C TRP A 413 -2.32 -13.05 -12.52
N ASP A 414 -2.14 -14.21 -11.88
CA ASP A 414 -1.33 -15.32 -12.39
C ASP A 414 -1.88 -15.88 -13.72
N PHE A 415 -3.20 -15.93 -13.91
CA PHE A 415 -3.78 -16.29 -15.21
C PHE A 415 -3.55 -15.20 -16.26
N GLN A 416 -3.70 -13.92 -15.91
CA GLN A 416 -3.39 -12.82 -16.82
C GLN A 416 -1.91 -12.81 -17.22
N ALA A 417 -1.00 -13.05 -16.28
CA ALA A 417 0.44 -13.15 -16.55
C ALA A 417 0.75 -14.33 -17.49
N CYS A 418 0.12 -15.48 -17.25
CA CYS A 418 0.23 -16.66 -18.12
C CYS A 418 -0.45 -16.56 -19.49
N THR A 419 -1.08 -15.43 -19.83
CA THR A 419 -1.79 -15.23 -21.11
C THR A 419 -1.39 -13.96 -21.85
N GLU A 420 -1.63 -12.78 -21.26
CA GLU A 420 -1.41 -11.46 -21.91
C GLU A 420 -0.33 -10.63 -21.19
N MET A 421 -0.31 -10.61 -19.86
CA MET A 421 0.60 -9.81 -19.02
C MET A 421 1.94 -10.51 -18.82
N VAL A 422 2.55 -10.98 -19.91
CA VAL A 422 3.79 -11.76 -19.91
C VAL A 422 4.98 -10.82 -19.69
N MET A 423 5.19 -10.42 -18.44
CA MET A 423 6.21 -9.44 -18.04
C MET A 423 7.55 -10.12 -17.71
N PRO A 424 8.63 -9.90 -18.49
CA PRO A 424 9.92 -10.50 -18.18
C PRO A 424 10.53 -9.93 -16.91
N MET A 425 10.92 -10.80 -16.00
CA MET A 425 11.66 -10.48 -14.78
C MET A 425 12.83 -11.47 -14.63
N CYS A 426 13.99 -10.99 -14.19
CA CYS A 426 15.17 -11.81 -13.96
C CYS A 426 16.10 -11.23 -12.90
N ALA A 427 16.99 -12.05 -12.36
CA ALA A 427 18.05 -11.66 -11.43
C ALA A 427 19.39 -12.25 -11.88
N ASP A 428 20.48 -11.51 -11.68
CA ASP A 428 21.86 -11.96 -11.92
C ASP A 428 22.69 -12.11 -10.63
N GLY A 429 22.20 -11.61 -9.49
CA GLY A 429 22.88 -11.67 -8.19
C GLY A 429 24.15 -10.80 -8.07
N ILE A 430 24.48 -10.02 -9.11
CA ILE A 430 25.62 -9.11 -9.19
C ILE A 430 25.13 -7.66 -9.05
N HIS A 431 24.19 -7.26 -9.90
CA HIS A 431 23.58 -5.94 -9.91
C HIS A 431 22.35 -5.85 -9.01
N ASP A 432 21.80 -7.00 -8.59
CA ASP A 432 20.66 -7.11 -7.69
C ASP A 432 20.95 -7.97 -6.43
N MET A 433 20.05 -7.96 -5.45
CA MET A 433 20.21 -8.64 -4.17
C MET A 433 19.68 -10.08 -4.10
N PHE A 434 19.29 -10.68 -5.22
CA PHE A 434 18.59 -11.97 -5.29
C PHE A 434 19.53 -13.12 -5.73
N PRO A 435 19.11 -14.39 -5.60
CA PRO A 435 19.78 -15.49 -6.27
C PRO A 435 19.65 -15.35 -7.79
N PRO A 436 20.65 -15.76 -8.60
CA PRO A 436 20.55 -15.69 -10.06
C PRO A 436 19.36 -16.49 -10.59
N GLN A 437 18.46 -15.82 -11.31
CA GLN A 437 17.25 -16.38 -11.90
C GLN A 437 17.06 -15.80 -13.31
N PRO A 438 17.54 -16.48 -14.38
CA PRO A 438 17.45 -15.98 -15.74
C PRO A 438 16.02 -16.07 -16.29
N TRP A 439 15.59 -15.05 -17.03
CA TRP A 439 14.32 -15.12 -17.78
C TRP A 439 14.40 -16.23 -18.84
N ASN A 440 13.39 -17.10 -18.88
CA ASN A 440 13.25 -18.14 -19.88
C ASN A 440 11.78 -18.32 -20.25
N LEU A 441 11.39 -17.82 -21.44
CA LEU A 441 10.02 -17.88 -21.94
C LEU A 441 9.50 -19.31 -22.10
N GLN A 442 10.35 -20.29 -22.47
CA GLN A 442 9.91 -21.68 -22.62
C GLN A 442 9.54 -22.26 -21.25
N SER A 443 10.43 -22.16 -20.26
CA SER A 443 10.15 -22.64 -18.90
C SER A 443 9.01 -21.89 -18.21
N TYR A 444 8.77 -20.63 -18.59
CA TYR A 444 7.58 -19.87 -18.18
C TYR A 444 6.30 -20.44 -18.84
N ALA A 445 6.30 -20.63 -20.16
CA ALA A 445 5.19 -21.20 -20.91
C ALA A 445 4.85 -22.64 -20.47
N ASP A 446 5.85 -23.45 -20.12
CA ASP A 446 5.66 -24.82 -19.60
C ASP A 446 4.94 -24.81 -18.24
N ARG A 447 5.26 -23.86 -17.36
CA ARG A 447 4.54 -23.66 -16.08
C ARG A 447 3.10 -23.22 -16.31
N CYS A 448 2.88 -22.26 -17.20
CA CYS A 448 1.54 -21.79 -17.56
C CYS A 448 0.68 -22.89 -18.19
N PHE A 449 1.25 -23.71 -19.08
CA PHE A 449 0.55 -24.84 -19.66
C PHE A 449 0.25 -25.93 -18.62
N LYS A 450 1.18 -26.21 -17.70
CA LYS A 450 0.96 -27.15 -16.59
C LYS A 450 -0.13 -26.68 -15.61
N ARG A 451 -0.25 -25.37 -15.35
CA ARG A 451 -1.22 -24.80 -14.39
C ARG A 451 -2.60 -24.56 -15.00
N TYR A 452 -2.66 -24.11 -16.26
CA TYR A 452 -3.86 -23.60 -16.90
C TYR A 452 -4.13 -24.14 -18.32
N GLY A 453 -3.28 -25.02 -18.87
CA GLY A 453 -3.48 -25.55 -20.23
C GLY A 453 -3.43 -24.50 -21.36
N VAL A 454 -2.89 -23.30 -21.07
CA VAL A 454 -2.73 -22.20 -22.02
C VAL A 454 -1.25 -21.91 -22.27
N HIS A 455 -0.94 -21.32 -23.42
CA HIS A 455 0.38 -20.78 -23.70
C HIS A 455 0.35 -19.23 -23.69
N PRO A 456 1.36 -18.58 -23.08
CA PRO A 456 1.45 -17.13 -23.03
C PRO A 456 1.65 -16.51 -24.42
N ARG A 457 1.14 -15.29 -24.61
CA ARG A 457 1.26 -14.51 -25.85
C ARG A 457 2.07 -13.23 -25.58
N PRO A 458 3.42 -13.28 -25.46
CA PRO A 458 4.23 -12.16 -24.98
C PRO A 458 4.16 -10.89 -25.84
N GLN A 459 3.77 -11.00 -27.10
CA GLN A 459 3.59 -9.87 -28.01
C GLN A 459 2.14 -9.34 -28.06
N GLY A 460 1.19 -9.96 -27.32
CA GLY A 460 -0.23 -9.63 -27.35
C GLY A 460 -0.52 -8.19 -26.93
N ALA A 461 -0.15 -7.82 -25.70
CA ALA A 461 -0.30 -6.46 -25.19
C ALA A 461 0.45 -5.42 -26.05
N LEU A 462 1.62 -5.77 -26.58
CA LEU A 462 2.42 -4.88 -27.44
C LEU A 462 1.71 -4.59 -28.77
N VAL A 463 1.19 -5.61 -29.45
CA VAL A 463 0.39 -5.46 -30.68
C VAL A 463 -0.93 -4.74 -30.40
N ASN A 464 -1.59 -5.05 -29.28
CA ASN A 464 -2.85 -4.41 -28.88
C ASN A 464 -2.67 -2.91 -28.57
N TYR A 465 -1.63 -2.52 -27.84
CA TYR A 465 -1.55 -1.18 -27.23
C TYR A 465 -0.41 -0.30 -27.77
N GLY A 466 0.33 -0.75 -28.77
CA GLY A 466 1.25 0.06 -29.59
C GLY A 466 2.75 -0.12 -29.28
N GLY A 467 3.08 -0.84 -28.21
CA GLY A 467 4.45 -1.27 -27.88
C GLY A 467 5.51 -0.16 -27.97
N ASP A 468 6.57 -0.40 -28.73
CA ASP A 468 7.65 0.58 -28.91
C ASP A 468 7.16 1.93 -29.46
N PHE A 469 6.18 1.88 -30.38
CA PHE A 469 5.61 3.04 -31.06
C PHE A 469 4.49 3.75 -30.29
N LEU A 470 4.17 3.29 -29.07
CA LEU A 470 3.18 3.87 -28.15
C LEU A 470 3.26 5.40 -28.12
N ASP A 471 4.46 5.97 -28.00
CA ASP A 471 4.65 7.42 -27.86
C ASP A 471 4.15 8.24 -29.06
N SER A 472 4.11 7.65 -30.26
CA SER A 472 3.83 8.37 -31.52
C SER A 472 2.35 8.63 -31.82
N SER A 473 1.43 7.89 -31.18
CA SER A 473 0.00 7.85 -31.56
C SER A 473 -0.96 8.32 -30.47
N ILE A 474 -0.45 8.60 -29.27
CA ILE A 474 -1.27 8.88 -28.09
C ILE A 474 -1.38 10.37 -27.76
N THR A 475 -2.44 10.76 -27.05
CA THR A 475 -2.71 12.14 -26.63
C THR A 475 -3.44 12.16 -25.30
N ASN A 476 -3.22 13.21 -24.50
CA ASN A 476 -3.90 13.45 -23.22
C ASN A 476 -3.70 12.31 -22.21
N ILE A 477 -2.46 11.86 -22.06
CA ILE A 477 -2.07 10.91 -21.00
C ILE A 477 -0.97 11.57 -20.17
N VAL A 478 -1.11 11.52 -18.84
CA VAL A 478 -0.01 11.74 -17.90
C VAL A 478 0.50 10.37 -17.46
N PHE A 479 1.79 10.11 -17.64
CA PHE A 479 2.49 9.00 -16.98
C PHE A 479 3.28 9.55 -15.80
N SER A 480 2.84 9.27 -14.57
CA SER A 480 3.59 9.59 -13.35
C SER A 480 4.33 8.36 -12.83
N ASN A 481 5.57 8.50 -12.36
CA ASN A 481 6.34 7.38 -11.79
C ASN A 481 7.12 7.83 -10.55
N GLY A 482 7.06 7.04 -9.48
CA GLY A 482 7.95 7.16 -8.32
C GLY A 482 9.34 6.61 -8.65
N LEU A 483 10.42 7.24 -8.18
CA LEU A 483 11.78 6.71 -8.38
C LEU A 483 12.24 5.76 -7.26
N LEU A 484 11.42 5.57 -6.21
CA LEU A 484 11.56 4.48 -5.23
C LEU A 484 10.68 3.27 -5.57
N ASP A 485 9.97 3.32 -6.71
CA ASP A 485 9.11 2.23 -7.18
C ASP A 485 9.85 1.35 -8.21
N PRO A 486 10.04 0.04 -7.93
CA PRO A 486 10.62 -0.91 -8.89
C PRO A 486 9.91 -0.98 -10.24
N TRP A 487 8.58 -0.75 -10.28
CA TRP A 487 7.80 -0.77 -11.53
C TRP A 487 8.10 0.40 -12.46
N SER A 488 8.73 1.47 -11.97
CA SER A 488 9.13 2.63 -12.79
C SER A 488 10.08 2.26 -13.93
N GLY A 489 10.88 1.19 -13.79
CA GLY A 489 11.73 0.66 -14.86
C GLY A 489 10.95 0.13 -16.07
N GLY A 490 9.70 -0.30 -15.87
CA GLY A 490 8.74 -0.66 -16.91
C GLY A 490 7.81 0.48 -17.33
N GLY A 491 7.95 1.67 -16.75
CA GLY A 491 7.09 2.83 -17.00
C GLY A 491 7.53 3.68 -18.19
N VAL A 492 6.74 4.72 -18.51
CA VAL A 492 7.15 5.76 -19.46
C VAL A 492 7.87 6.88 -18.71
N LEU A 493 9.21 6.87 -18.78
CA LEU A 493 10.07 7.86 -18.09
C LEU A 493 10.52 9.03 -18.98
N ARG A 494 10.20 9.00 -20.28
CA ARG A 494 10.49 10.05 -21.27
C ARG A 494 9.54 9.94 -22.47
N THR A 495 9.30 11.05 -23.15
CA THR A 495 8.47 11.19 -24.36
C THR A 495 9.09 12.23 -25.30
N THR A 496 8.82 12.14 -26.60
CA THR A 496 9.03 13.25 -27.55
C THR A 496 7.70 13.89 -27.99
N ASN A 497 6.56 13.32 -27.60
CA ASN A 497 5.23 13.76 -27.95
C ASN A 497 4.70 14.81 -26.97
N ALA A 498 4.59 16.07 -27.41
CA ALA A 498 4.11 17.19 -26.60
C ALA A 498 2.64 17.08 -26.10
N ASN A 499 1.89 16.07 -26.56
CA ASN A 499 0.53 15.76 -26.08
C ASN A 499 0.52 14.75 -24.91
N VAL A 500 1.69 14.24 -24.52
CA VAL A 500 1.92 13.36 -23.37
C VAL A 500 2.69 14.13 -22.31
N GLN A 501 2.33 13.94 -21.04
CA GLN A 501 3.08 14.49 -19.91
C GLN A 501 3.77 13.37 -19.15
N ILE A 502 5.05 13.54 -18.84
CA ILE A 502 5.77 12.68 -17.90
C ILE A 502 5.93 13.43 -16.59
N ILE A 503 5.75 12.74 -15.46
CA ILE A 503 6.00 13.26 -14.11
C ILE A 503 6.86 12.26 -13.35
N LEU A 504 8.05 12.67 -12.93
CA LEU A 504 8.93 11.85 -12.09
C LEU A 504 8.89 12.37 -10.65
N ILE A 505 8.78 11.45 -9.69
CA ILE A 505 8.62 11.74 -8.27
C ILE A 505 9.79 11.09 -7.51
N PRO A 506 10.92 11.82 -7.28
CA PRO A 506 12.15 11.21 -6.78
C PRO A 506 12.01 10.52 -5.42
N GLU A 507 11.26 11.13 -4.50
CA GLU A 507 10.97 10.62 -3.17
C GLU A 507 9.72 9.71 -3.13
N GLY A 508 9.16 9.36 -4.29
CA GLY A 508 7.91 8.63 -4.41
C GLY A 508 8.10 7.12 -4.58
N ALA A 509 7.34 6.35 -3.80
CA ALA A 509 7.07 4.94 -4.04
C ALA A 509 5.86 4.76 -5.00
N HIS A 510 5.33 3.54 -5.12
CA HIS A 510 4.32 3.17 -6.12
C HIS A 510 3.06 4.05 -6.01
N HIS A 511 2.75 4.77 -7.09
CA HIS A 511 1.60 5.67 -7.27
C HIS A 511 1.21 6.55 -6.04
N ILE A 512 2.22 7.07 -5.31
CA ILE A 512 2.02 7.95 -4.14
C ILE A 512 1.19 9.22 -4.45
N ASP A 513 1.25 9.69 -5.69
CA ASP A 513 0.50 10.82 -6.21
C ASP A 513 -1.01 10.60 -6.24
N LEU A 514 -1.48 9.35 -6.35
CA LEU A 514 -2.90 9.01 -6.25
C LEU A 514 -3.43 8.97 -4.82
N ARG A 515 -2.56 8.89 -3.81
CA ARG A 515 -2.97 8.85 -2.40
C ARG A 515 -3.58 10.17 -1.93
N ALA A 516 -4.27 10.12 -0.79
CA ALA A 516 -4.72 11.31 -0.07
C ALA A 516 -3.52 12.20 0.31
N SER A 517 -3.76 13.50 0.40
CA SER A 517 -2.79 14.48 0.85
C SER A 517 -2.49 14.32 2.33
N ASN A 518 -1.19 14.27 2.65
CA ASN A 518 -0.65 14.05 3.98
C ASN A 518 0.32 15.19 4.35
N ALA A 519 0.41 15.54 5.63
CA ALA A 519 1.37 16.53 6.11
C ALA A 519 2.85 16.14 5.86
N ASN A 520 3.10 14.84 5.68
CA ASN A 520 4.42 14.27 5.38
C ASN A 520 4.64 14.01 3.86
N ASP A 521 3.76 14.46 2.96
CA ASP A 521 3.99 14.32 1.51
C ASP A 521 5.23 15.14 1.07
N PRO A 522 6.22 14.53 0.38
CA PRO A 522 7.36 15.23 -0.20
C PRO A 522 6.92 16.27 -1.21
N ALA A 523 7.69 17.36 -1.33
CA ALA A 523 7.35 18.47 -2.22
C ALA A 523 7.27 18.07 -3.70
N SER A 524 7.88 16.95 -4.11
CA SER A 524 7.70 16.34 -5.44
C SER A 524 6.29 15.78 -5.66
N VAL A 525 5.70 15.10 -4.67
CA VAL A 525 4.33 14.57 -4.72
C VAL A 525 3.33 15.71 -4.82
N THR A 526 3.50 16.76 -4.02
CA THR A 526 2.64 17.95 -4.07
C THR A 526 2.74 18.66 -5.43
N ARG A 527 3.94 18.75 -6.03
CA ARG A 527 4.12 19.27 -7.40
C ARG A 527 3.46 18.35 -8.45
N ALA A 528 3.62 17.03 -8.34
CA ALA A 528 3.00 16.06 -9.24
C ALA A 528 1.48 16.21 -9.28
N ARG A 529 0.83 16.28 -8.11
CA ARG A 529 -0.63 16.50 -8.01
C ARG A 529 -1.06 17.86 -8.59
N VAL A 530 -0.23 18.90 -8.52
CA VAL A 530 -0.50 20.19 -9.20
C VAL A 530 -0.46 20.06 -10.72
N GLU A 531 0.54 19.38 -11.29
CA GLU A 531 0.61 19.17 -12.74
C GLU A 531 -0.50 18.25 -13.27
N HIS A 532 -0.93 17.24 -12.48
CA HIS A 532 -2.13 16.45 -12.75
C HIS A 532 -3.36 17.35 -12.87
N VAL A 533 -3.62 18.22 -11.89
CA VAL A 533 -4.77 19.14 -11.91
C VAL A 533 -4.73 20.06 -13.13
N ARG A 534 -3.57 20.61 -13.51
CA ARG A 534 -3.44 21.44 -14.73
C ARG A 534 -3.78 20.67 -16.00
N ASN A 535 -3.27 19.45 -16.14
CA ASN A 535 -3.56 18.59 -17.29
C ASN A 535 -5.04 18.25 -17.39
N ILE A 536 -5.65 17.87 -16.28
CA ILE A 536 -7.09 17.59 -16.17
C ILE A 536 -7.91 18.82 -16.58
N GLN A 537 -7.62 19.99 -16.00
CA GLN A 537 -8.34 21.23 -16.32
C GLN A 537 -8.20 21.63 -17.80
N ARG A 538 -7.02 21.42 -18.41
CA ARG A 538 -6.81 21.58 -19.86
C ARG A 538 -7.74 20.68 -20.67
N TRP A 539 -7.72 19.36 -20.44
CA TRP A 539 -8.51 18.40 -21.21
C TRP A 539 -10.02 18.63 -21.06
N LEU A 540 -10.48 19.01 -19.86
CA LEU A 540 -11.88 19.34 -19.60
C LEU A 540 -12.33 20.64 -20.30
N ALA A 541 -11.44 21.63 -20.42
CA ALA A 541 -11.70 22.86 -21.17
C ALA A 541 -11.62 22.66 -22.70
N GLU A 542 -10.79 21.74 -23.18
CA GLU A 542 -10.69 21.36 -24.59
C GLU A 542 -11.91 20.56 -25.05
N TYR A 543 -12.34 19.55 -24.26
CA TYR A 543 -13.53 18.73 -24.55
C TYR A 543 -14.81 19.57 -24.70
N ARG A 544 -14.91 20.70 -23.98
CA ARG A 544 -16.05 21.64 -24.07
C ARG A 544 -16.08 22.50 -25.34
N LYS A 545 -15.05 22.48 -26.19
CA LYS A 545 -15.01 23.23 -27.46
C LYS A 545 -15.53 22.43 -28.66
N VAL A 546 -15.90 21.16 -28.48
CA VAL A 546 -16.27 20.19 -29.53
C VAL A 546 -17.47 19.36 -29.11
#